data_AF-A0A2A5WYL7-F1
#
_entry.id   AF-A0A2A5WYL7-F1
#
_cell.length_a   1.000
_cell.length_b   1.000
_cell.length_c   1.000
_cell.angle_alpha   90.00
_cell.angle_beta   90.00
_cell.angle_gamma   90.00
#
_symmetry.space_group_name_H-M   'P 1'
#
loop_
_entity.id
_entity.type
_entity.pdbx_description
1 polymer ?
#
loop_
_entity_poly.entity_id
_entity_poly.type
_entity_poly.pdbx_seq_one_letter_code
_entity_poly.pdbx_strand_id
1 'polypeptide(L)'
;MEEDAAQGIGFSQGYDVRAVRVLVDDVDECYRVLGSVHPLWTNLPGEFDDYIASPKLNGYRSLHTAVIGADGKVVEVQIRTREMHEEGELGVAVRGSSH
;
A
#
# COMPACT_ATOMS: atom_id res chain seq x y z
N MET A 1 -12.40 -9.04 18.99
CA MET A 1 -11.43 -7.94 18.88
C MET A 1 -11.35 -7.68 17.40
N GLU A 2 -12.17 -6.74 16.96
CA GLU A 2 -12.65 -6.61 15.58
C GLU A 2 -12.15 -5.27 15.07
N GLU A 3 -11.17 -5.29 14.18
CA GLU A 3 -10.68 -4.08 13.51
C GLU A 3 -10.20 -4.43 12.08
N ASP A 4 -11.06 -5.12 11.34
CA ASP A 4 -10.94 -5.27 9.87
C ASP A 4 -11.86 -4.25 9.19
N ALA A 5 -11.66 -2.98 9.57
CA ALA A 5 -12.27 -1.85 8.88
C ALA A 5 -11.39 -1.52 7.68
N ALA A 6 -12.00 -1.52 6.49
CA ALA A 6 -11.47 -0.96 5.27
C ALA A 6 -11.27 0.56 5.41
N GLN A 7 -10.31 0.95 6.25
CA GLN A 7 -9.89 2.30 6.52
C GLN A 7 -8.37 2.26 6.65
N GLY A 8 -7.67 2.96 5.76
CA GLY A 8 -6.25 3.26 5.92
C GLY A 8 -6.05 4.21 7.10
N ILE A 9 -6.24 3.71 8.32
CA ILE A 9 -6.01 4.44 9.58
C ILE A 9 -4.74 3.96 10.27
N GLY A 10 -3.64 4.06 9.54
CA GLY A 10 -2.34 4.51 10.02
C GLY A 10 -1.78 5.21 8.79
N PHE A 11 -1.87 6.53 8.66
CA PHE A 11 -0.92 7.50 9.21
C PHE A 11 -1.59 8.87 9.49
N SER A 12 -2.76 8.86 10.14
CA SER A 12 -3.55 10.05 10.45
C SER A 12 -3.02 10.82 11.68
N GLN A 13 -1.75 11.23 11.67
CA GLN A 13 -1.25 12.21 12.63
C GLN A 13 -0.67 13.43 11.90
N GLY A 14 -1.57 14.22 11.30
CA GLY A 14 -1.32 15.65 11.00
C GLY A 14 -0.59 16.00 9.70
N TYR A 15 -0.25 15.04 8.84
CA TYR A 15 0.37 15.32 7.54
C TYR A 15 -0.69 15.31 6.42
N ASP A 16 -0.63 16.29 5.50
CA ASP A 16 -1.38 16.30 4.23
C ASP A 16 -0.76 15.25 3.29
N VAL A 17 -0.92 13.96 3.65
CA VAL A 17 -0.31 12.82 2.96
C VAL A 17 -1.04 12.59 1.65
N ARG A 18 -0.31 12.65 0.53
CA ARG A 18 -0.81 12.23 -0.77
C ARG A 18 -0.37 10.81 -1.04
N ALA A 19 -1.31 9.94 -1.37
CA ALA A 19 -1.02 8.56 -1.76
C ALA A 19 -0.94 8.43 -3.29
N VAL A 20 0.16 7.85 -3.78
CA VAL A 20 0.37 7.46 -5.17
C VAL A 20 0.31 5.94 -5.25
N ARG A 21 -0.50 5.42 -6.17
CA ARG A 21 -0.62 3.99 -6.41
C ARG A 21 0.04 3.61 -7.73
N VAL A 22 0.91 2.61 -7.68
CA VAL A 22 1.56 2.02 -8.84
C VAL A 22 1.02 0.60 -9.03
N LEU A 23 0.48 0.34 -10.23
CA LEU A 23 0.00 -0.97 -10.63
C LEU A 23 0.99 -1.57 -11.63
N VAL A 24 1.46 -2.78 -11.33
CA VAL A 24 2.40 -3.55 -12.16
C VAL A 24 1.78 -4.89 -12.55
N ASP A 25 2.46 -5.66 -13.40
CA ASP A 25 1.90 -6.91 -13.92
C ASP A 25 2.28 -8.11 -13.05
N ASP A 26 3.44 -8.08 -12.39
CA ASP A 26 3.91 -9.16 -11.50
C ASP A 26 4.56 -8.69 -10.18
N VAL A 27 4.81 -9.64 -9.27
CA VAL A 27 5.38 -9.35 -7.94
C VAL A 27 6.83 -8.89 -8.03
N ASP A 28 7.62 -9.39 -8.97
CA ASP A 28 9.00 -8.97 -9.13
C ASP A 28 9.08 -7.48 -9.51
N GLU A 29 8.17 -7.03 -10.37
CA GLU A 29 8.03 -5.62 -10.72
C GLU A 29 7.65 -4.75 -9.52
N CYS A 30 6.88 -5.25 -8.55
CA CYS A 30 6.59 -4.50 -7.32
C CYS A 30 7.89 -4.11 -6.60
N TYR A 31 8.80 -5.06 -6.43
CA TYR A 31 10.08 -4.83 -5.77
C TYR A 31 11.05 -4.01 -6.64
N ARG A 32 11.01 -4.13 -7.97
CA ARG A 32 11.78 -3.26 -8.88
C ARG A 32 11.34 -1.80 -8.78
N VAL A 33 10.04 -1.54 -8.72
CA VAL A 33 9.51 -0.18 -8.51
C VAL A 33 9.94 0.34 -7.14
N LEU A 34 9.82 -0.46 -6.08
CA LEU A 34 10.29 -0.08 -4.74
C LEU A 34 11.77 0.33 -4.75
N GLY A 35 12.62 -0.50 -5.37
CA GLY A 35 14.04 -0.22 -5.53
C GLY A 35 14.36 0.99 -6.41
N SER A 36 13.41 1.45 -7.23
CA SER A 36 13.53 2.68 -8.02
C SER A 36 13.06 3.92 -7.24
N VAL A 37 12.10 3.76 -6.31
CA VAL A 37 11.53 4.85 -5.49
C VAL A 37 12.50 5.29 -4.39
N HIS A 38 13.06 4.35 -3.62
CA HIS A 38 13.94 4.64 -2.48
C HIS A 38 15.23 5.43 -2.81
N PRO A 39 15.88 5.30 -3.99
CA PRO A 39 17.01 6.17 -4.34
C PRO A 39 16.60 7.56 -4.84
N LEU A 40 15.34 7.76 -5.27
CA LEU A 40 14.87 9.04 -5.80
C LEU A 40 14.40 10.00 -4.71
N TRP A 41 13.88 9.47 -3.60
CA TRP A 41 13.34 10.25 -2.49
C TRP A 41 13.80 9.70 -1.14
N THR A 42 13.99 10.60 -0.18
CA THR A 42 14.32 10.21 1.20
C THR A 42 13.16 9.42 1.79
N ASN A 43 13.39 8.13 2.07
CA ASN A 43 12.42 7.28 2.73
C ASN A 43 12.31 7.65 4.21
N LEU A 44 11.10 7.54 4.77
CA LEU A 44 10.88 7.71 6.20
C LEU A 44 11.18 6.39 6.93
N PRO A 45 12.11 6.37 7.91
CA PRO A 45 12.40 5.15 8.66
C PRO A 45 11.18 4.64 9.41
N GLY A 46 10.91 3.34 9.35
CA GLY A 46 9.76 2.71 10.02
C GLY A 46 8.46 2.78 9.23
N GLU A 47 8.45 3.48 8.09
CA GLU A 47 7.26 3.67 7.24
C GLU A 47 7.33 2.78 5.99
N PHE A 48 7.67 1.51 6.18
CA PHE A 48 7.67 0.50 5.12
C PHE A 48 6.96 -0.77 5.61
N ASP A 49 5.91 -1.15 4.90
CA ASP A 49 5.19 -2.40 5.12
C ASP A 49 5.21 -3.26 3.85
N ASP A 50 5.60 -4.53 4.02
CA ASP A 50 5.54 -5.54 2.96
C ASP A 50 4.35 -6.49 3.20
N TYR A 51 3.17 -6.09 2.71
CA TYR A 51 1.98 -6.95 2.75
C TYR A 51 1.96 -7.99 1.63
N ILE A 52 2.96 -8.03 0.75
CA ILE A 52 3.11 -9.14 -0.21
C ILE A 52 3.71 -10.34 0.52
N ALA A 53 4.78 -10.12 1.28
CA ALA A 53 5.44 -11.14 2.10
C ALA A 53 4.62 -11.53 3.34
N SER A 54 3.93 -10.55 3.95
CA SER A 54 3.07 -10.76 5.12
C SER A 54 1.65 -10.20 4.89
N PRO A 55 0.79 -10.92 4.14
CA PRO A 55 -0.56 -10.46 3.82
C PRO A 55 -1.42 -10.23 5.06
N LYS A 56 -2.37 -9.29 4.96
CA LYS A 56 -3.39 -9.11 6.01
C LYS A 56 -4.37 -10.27 6.02
N LEU A 57 -5.10 -10.44 7.13
CA LEU A 57 -6.09 -11.53 7.31
C LEU A 57 -7.18 -11.54 6.22
N ASN A 58 -7.52 -10.37 5.69
CA ASN A 58 -8.49 -10.21 4.61
C ASN A 58 -7.92 -10.50 3.21
N GLY A 59 -6.68 -11.00 3.12
CA GLY A 59 -6.00 -11.31 1.85
C GLY A 59 -5.37 -10.10 1.15
N TYR A 60 -5.41 -8.91 1.75
CA TYR A 60 -4.81 -7.72 1.17
C TYR A 60 -3.30 -7.85 0.99
N ARG A 61 -2.83 -7.55 -0.22
CA ARG A 61 -1.42 -7.56 -0.63
C ARG A 61 -1.05 -6.25 -1.34
N SER A 62 0.04 -5.64 -0.89
CA SER A 62 0.64 -4.42 -1.46
C SER A 62 1.96 -4.12 -0.74
N LEU A 63 2.90 -3.48 -1.39
CA LEU A 63 4.00 -2.78 -0.73
C LEU A 63 3.56 -1.35 -0.40
N HIS A 64 3.85 -0.88 0.81
CA HIS A 64 3.55 0.48 1.25
C HIS A 64 4.85 1.12 1.71
N THR A 65 5.15 2.33 1.25
CA THR A 65 6.31 3.08 1.72
C THR A 65 6.01 4.58 1.74
N ALA A 66 6.46 5.29 2.78
CA ALA A 66 6.38 6.74 2.82
C ALA A 66 7.73 7.38 2.47
N VAL A 67 7.70 8.40 1.61
CA VAL A 67 8.87 9.15 1.16
C VAL A 67 8.62 10.65 1.26
N ILE A 68 9.70 11.43 1.38
CA ILE A 68 9.64 12.89 1.34
C ILE A 68 9.78 13.33 -0.12
N GLY A 69 8.70 13.87 -0.69
CA GLY A 69 8.67 14.42 -2.03
C GLY A 69 9.49 15.70 -2.19
N ALA A 70 9.69 16.13 -3.43
CA ALA A 70 10.52 17.30 -3.76
C ALA A 70 10.00 18.63 -3.17
N ASP A 71 8.71 18.72 -2.84
CA ASP A 71 8.08 19.87 -2.18
C ASP A 71 8.16 19.81 -0.65
N GLY A 72 8.91 18.83 -0.10
CA GLY A 72 9.05 18.60 1.33
C GLY A 72 7.82 17.96 1.97
N LYS A 73 6.85 17.51 1.17
CA LYS A 73 5.66 16.82 1.67
C LYS A 73 5.86 15.32 1.71
N VAL A 74 5.18 14.67 2.66
CA VAL A 74 5.15 13.22 2.74
C VAL A 74 4.23 12.67 1.65
N VAL A 75 4.76 11.75 0.86
CA VAL A 75 4.05 11.01 -0.17
C VAL A 75 4.08 9.54 0.20
N GLU A 76 2.91 8.94 0.28
CA GLU A 76 2.76 7.51 0.44
C GLU A 76 2.76 6.85 -0.94
N VAL A 77 3.55 5.79 -1.12
CA VAL A 77 3.62 5.01 -2.34
C VAL A 77 3.11 3.61 -2.07
N GLN A 78 2.04 3.23 -2.76
CA GLN A 78 1.45 1.89 -2.71
C GLN A 78 1.75 1.17 -4.03
N ILE A 79 2.44 0.03 -3.96
CA ILE A 79 2.82 -0.76 -5.14
C ILE A 79 2.18 -2.13 -5.05
N ARG A 80 1.43 -2.54 -6.07
CA ARG A 80 0.78 -3.85 -6.12
C ARG A 80 0.52 -4.28 -7.55
N THR A 81 0.29 -5.57 -7.77
CA THR A 81 -0.09 -6.06 -9.10
C THR A 81 -1.52 -5.66 -9.44
N ARG A 82 -1.88 -5.69 -10.73
CA ARG A 82 -3.29 -5.53 -11.16
C ARG A 82 -4.20 -6.58 -10.54
N GLU A 83 -3.75 -7.83 -10.48
CA GLU A 83 -4.47 -8.93 -9.82
C GLU A 83 -4.71 -8.61 -8.33
N MET A 84 -3.68 -8.20 -7.58
CA MET A 84 -3.82 -7.81 -6.18
C MET A 84 -4.75 -6.61 -5.99
N HIS A 85 -4.80 -5.71 -6.98
CA HIS A 85 -5.75 -4.62 -6.97
C HIS A 85 -7.18 -5.13 -7.15
N GLU A 86 -7.43 -5.96 -8.16
CA GLU A 86 -8.73 -6.56 -8.44
C GLU A 86 -9.24 -7.42 -7.29
N GLU A 87 -8.39 -8.29 -6.73
CA GLU A 87 -8.70 -9.07 -5.53
C GLU A 87 -9.03 -8.19 -4.33
N GLY A 88 -8.32 -7.08 -4.15
CA GLY A 88 -8.60 -6.11 -3.10
C GLY A 88 -9.95 -5.41 -3.26
N GLU A 89 -10.39 -5.14 -4.50
CA GLU A 89 -11.72 -4.58 -4.78
C GLU A 89 -12.83 -5.66 -4.66
N LEU A 90 -12.55 -6.89 -5.07
CA LEU A 90 -13.49 -8.02 -5.02
C LEU A 90 -13.66 -8.59 -3.60
N GLY A 91 -12.61 -8.59 -2.78
CA GLY A 91 -12.66 -8.96 -1.37
C GLY A 91 -13.56 -8.03 -0.55
N VAL A 92 -13.71 -6.78 -0.98
CA VAL A 92 -14.72 -5.83 -0.44
C VAL A 92 -16.14 -6.22 -0.89
N ALA A 93 -16.31 -6.72 -2.12
CA ALA A 93 -17.62 -7.13 -2.66
C ALA A 93 -18.13 -8.49 -2.12
N VAL A 94 -17.25 -9.44 -1.81
CA VAL A 94 -17.64 -10.77 -1.29
C VAL A 94 -18.07 -10.75 0.19
N ARG A 95 -17.83 -9.68 0.93
CA ARG A 95 -18.40 -9.49 2.28
C ARG A 95 -19.87 -9.03 2.30
N GLY A 96 -20.54 -9.00 1.15
CA GLY A 96 -21.94 -8.55 1.00
C GLY A 96 -22.94 -9.62 0.58
N SER A 97 -22.60 -10.90 0.54
CA SER A 97 -23.59 -11.96 0.33
C SER A 97 -23.07 -13.33 0.73
N SER A 98 -23.57 -13.86 1.85
CA SER A 98 -23.94 -15.28 2.09
C SER A 98 -23.87 -15.64 3.59
N HIS A 99 -25.06 -15.69 4.20
CA HIS A 99 -25.45 -16.30 5.50
C HIS A 99 -25.07 -15.56 6.78
#